data_AF-A0A838E1N2-F1
#
_entry.id   AF-A0A838E1N2-F1
#
_cell.length_a   1.000
_cell.length_b   1.000
_cell.length_c   1.000
_cell.angle_alpha   90.00
_cell.angle_beta   90.00
_cell.angle_gamma   90.00
#
_symmetry.space_group_name_H-M   'P 1'
#
loop_
_entity.id
_entity.type
_entity.pdbx_description
1 polymer ?
#
loop_
_entity_poly.entity_id
_entity_poly.type
_entity_poly.pdbx_seq_one_letter_code
_entity_poly.pdbx_strand_id
1 'polypeptide(L)'
;MHVELDDVYDVWVTSFWQTFAGKISIVAGIIVTALVCYGLFKLIKQYRKQSIKDRALKGLRALRQRVEKNNQDPKKVYQGLTTLIKMYAQGRFGLVPGLSDYELMTALSTKQGGKDEESLRRIMEQAQVIKFGLAAAQRTQMKEDIDTVINFITMTEKETQKRSSLEI
;
A
#
# COMPACT_ATOMS: atom_id res chain seq x y z
N MET A 1 40.22 -20.08 36.79
CA MET A 1 39.77 -20.03 35.38
C MET A 1 41.01 -20.22 34.54
N HIS A 2 41.21 -21.42 33.98
CA HIS A 2 42.27 -21.63 32.99
C HIS A 2 41.78 -21.05 31.66
N VAL A 3 42.57 -20.19 31.04
CA VAL A 3 42.31 -19.63 29.71
C VAL A 3 43.13 -20.45 28.73
N GLU A 4 42.47 -21.17 27.84
CA GLU A 4 43.13 -21.87 26.73
C GLU A 4 43.55 -20.84 25.68
N LEU A 5 44.82 -20.90 25.27
CA LEU A 5 45.42 -20.02 24.29
C LEU A 5 45.51 -20.79 22.96
N ASP A 6 44.85 -20.28 21.92
CA ASP A 6 44.95 -20.85 20.57
C ASP A 6 46.25 -20.35 19.91
N ASP A 7 47.10 -21.28 19.49
CA ASP A 7 48.36 -20.98 18.80
C ASP A 7 48.11 -20.82 17.30
N VAL A 8 48.13 -19.58 16.83
CA VAL A 8 47.96 -19.22 15.42
C VAL A 8 49.15 -18.34 15.02
N TYR A 9 50.17 -18.95 14.42
CA TYR A 9 51.39 -18.29 13.90
C TYR A 9 52.26 -17.56 14.96
N ASP A 10 52.69 -18.24 16.04
CA ASP A 10 53.65 -17.71 17.03
C ASP A 10 53.24 -16.41 17.75
N VAL A 11 52.01 -15.92 17.51
CA VAL A 11 51.43 -14.79 18.22
C VAL A 11 50.37 -15.31 19.17
N TRP A 12 50.61 -15.13 20.48
CA TRP A 12 49.65 -15.46 21.53
C TRP A 12 48.50 -14.44 21.47
N VAL A 13 47.43 -14.77 20.74
CA VAL A 13 46.22 -13.94 20.68
C VAL A 13 45.12 -14.62 21.48
N THR A 14 44.63 -13.97 22.54
CA THR A 14 43.39 -14.41 23.17
C THR A 14 42.21 -14.02 22.29
N SER A 15 41.39 -14.98 21.87
CA SER A 15 40.16 -14.72 21.13
C SER A 15 39.30 -13.69 21.88
N PHE A 16 38.95 -12.57 21.24
CA PHE A 16 38.28 -11.47 21.95
C PHE A 16 36.98 -11.91 22.64
N TRP A 17 36.25 -12.86 22.05
CA TRP A 17 35.03 -13.46 22.60
C TRP A 17 35.23 -14.22 23.93
N GLN A 18 36.45 -14.65 24.24
CA GLN A 18 36.77 -15.35 25.49
C GLN A 18 36.98 -14.37 26.65
N THR A 19 37.37 -13.12 26.37
CA THR A 19 37.54 -12.07 27.39
C THR A 19 36.19 -11.67 27.99
N PHE A 20 36.18 -11.23 29.26
CA PHE A 20 34.95 -10.76 29.92
C PHE A 20 34.28 -9.61 29.15
N ALA A 21 35.07 -8.67 28.64
CA ALA A 21 34.59 -7.58 27.80
C ALA A 21 33.98 -8.08 26.48
N GLY A 22 34.59 -9.09 25.85
CA GLY A 22 34.05 -9.72 24.65
C GLY A 22 32.72 -10.42 24.89
N LYS A 23 32.56 -11.15 26.00
CA LYS A 23 31.28 -11.78 26.37
C LYS A 23 30.17 -10.75 26.55
N ILE A 24 30.46 -9.63 27.21
CA ILE A 24 29.51 -8.52 27.38
C ILE A 24 29.12 -7.93 26.02
N SER A 25 30.08 -7.73 25.11
CA SER A 25 29.78 -7.15 23.80
C SER A 25 28.92 -8.07 22.93
N ILE A 26 29.08 -9.40 23.02
CA ILE A 26 28.15 -10.35 22.33
C ILE A 26 26.73 -10.18 22.85
N VAL A 27 26.56 -10.20 24.18
CA VAL A 27 25.25 -10.12 24.81
C VAL A 27 24.58 -8.79 24.47
N ALA A 28 25.32 -7.68 24.56
CA ALA A 28 24.85 -6.37 24.14
C ALA A 28 24.46 -6.35 22.66
N GLY A 29 25.28 -6.94 21.79
CA GLY A 29 24.99 -7.10 20.36
C GLY A 29 23.68 -7.85 20.10
N ILE A 30 23.49 -9.00 20.75
CA ILE A 30 22.27 -9.81 20.64
C ILE A 30 21.04 -9.00 21.09
N ILE A 31 21.13 -8.28 22.20
CA ILE A 31 20.02 -7.45 22.72
C ILE A 31 19.67 -6.35 21.71
N VAL A 32 20.67 -5.65 21.16
CA VAL A 32 20.46 -4.60 20.16
C VAL A 32 19.81 -5.17 18.91
N THR A 33 20.31 -6.30 18.39
CA THR A 33 19.71 -6.99 17.23
C THR A 33 18.26 -7.40 17.52
N ALA A 34 17.98 -7.97 18.69
CA ALA A 34 16.63 -8.35 19.08
C ALA A 34 15.68 -7.14 19.14
N LEU A 35 16.13 -6.00 19.67
CA LEU A 35 15.33 -4.76 19.71
C LEU A 35 15.04 -4.23 18.31
N VAL A 36 16.02 -4.25 17.40
CA VAL A 36 15.83 -3.85 16.00
C VAL A 36 14.82 -4.76 15.31
N CYS A 37 14.97 -6.08 15.45
CA CYS A 37 14.04 -7.06 14.89
C CYS A 37 12.62 -6.87 15.44
N TYR A 38 12.46 -6.61 16.75
CA TYR A 38 11.17 -6.34 17.36
C TYR A 38 10.53 -5.05 16.82
N GLY A 39 11.32 -3.98 16.67
CA GLY A 39 10.86 -2.72 16.07
C GLY A 39 10.36 -2.92 14.64
N LEU A 40 11.13 -3.62 13.80
CA LEU A 40 10.73 -3.97 12.43
C LEU A 40 9.46 -4.82 12.40
N PHE A 41 9.36 -5.83 13.26
CA PHE A 41 8.17 -6.67 13.35
C PHE A 41 6.92 -5.87 13.72
N LYS A 42 7.02 -4.93 14.67
CA LYS A 42 5.91 -4.05 15.06
C LYS A 42 5.46 -3.16 13.90
N LEU A 43 6.40 -2.59 13.16
CA LEU A 43 6.11 -1.79 11.96
C LEU A 43 5.43 -2.62 10.88
N ILE A 44 5.95 -3.81 10.56
CA ILE A 44 5.36 -4.72 9.56
C ILE A 44 3.94 -5.12 9.98
N LYS A 45 3.73 -5.44 11.27
CA LYS A 45 2.41 -5.80 11.81
C LYS A 45 1.42 -4.63 11.69
N GLN A 46 1.87 -3.39 11.93
CA GLN A 46 1.04 -2.21 11.76
C GLN A 46 0.70 -1.94 10.28
N TYR A 47 1.66 -2.12 9.37
CA TYR A 47 1.43 -2.03 7.92
C TYR A 47 0.47 -3.10 7.39
N ARG A 48 0.54 -4.33 7.93
CA ARG A 48 -0.40 -5.42 7.59
C ARG A 48 -1.81 -5.17 8.12
N LYS A 49 -1.97 -4.43 9.22
CA LYS A 49 -3.29 -4.09 9.78
C LYS A 49 -4.03 -2.99 9.02
N GLN A 50 -3.37 -2.26 8.10
CA GLN A 50 -4.09 -1.28 7.29
C GLN A 50 -5.03 -2.00 6.33
N SER A 51 -6.32 -1.68 6.44
CA SER A 51 -7.32 -2.14 5.48
C SER A 51 -6.94 -1.65 4.08
N ILE A 52 -7.24 -2.47 3.07
CA ILE A 52 -7.11 -2.09 1.65
C ILE A 52 -7.83 -0.75 1.40
N LYS A 53 -8.96 -0.54 2.08
CA LYS A 53 -9.71 0.72 2.07
C LYS A 53 -8.84 1.90 2.51
N ASP A 54 -8.22 1.81 3.69
CA ASP A 54 -7.43 2.91 4.25
C ASP A 54 -6.24 3.23 3.35
N ARG A 55 -5.63 2.20 2.76
CA ARG A 55 -4.54 2.36 1.79
C ARG A 55 -5.01 3.09 0.53
N ALA A 56 -6.15 2.70 -0.03
CA ALA A 56 -6.73 3.35 -1.20
C ALA A 56 -7.13 4.80 -0.91
N LEU A 57 -7.83 5.06 0.20
CA LEU A 57 -8.23 6.41 0.61
C LEU A 57 -7.03 7.31 0.90
N LYS A 58 -6.00 6.81 1.58
CA LYS A 58 -4.75 7.55 1.81
C LYS A 58 -4.08 7.90 0.48
N GLY A 59 -4.04 6.96 -0.46
CA GLY A 59 -3.51 7.17 -1.80
C GLY A 59 -4.28 8.25 -2.58
N LEU A 60 -5.61 8.20 -2.55
CA LEU A 60 -6.49 9.16 -3.23
C LEU A 60 -6.37 10.56 -2.63
N ARG A 61 -6.32 10.69 -1.30
CA ARG A 61 -6.09 11.98 -0.63
C ARG A 61 -4.72 12.57 -0.99
N ALA A 62 -3.68 11.74 -1.03
CA ALA A 62 -2.36 12.18 -1.47
C ALA A 62 -2.34 12.57 -2.96
N LEU A 63 -3.15 11.92 -3.80
CA LEU A 63 -3.31 12.29 -5.20
C LEU A 63 -4.04 13.64 -5.34
N ARG A 64 -5.13 13.84 -4.58
CA ARG A 64 -5.88 15.11 -4.51
C ARG A 64 -4.98 16.27 -4.11
N GLN A 65 -4.18 16.11 -3.05
CA GLN A 65 -3.23 17.14 -2.61
C GLN A 65 -2.18 17.47 -3.68
N ARG A 66 -1.76 16.49 -4.50
CA ARG A 66 -0.83 16.73 -5.60
C ARG A 66 -1.46 17.54 -6.73
N VAL A 67 -2.72 17.25 -7.07
CA VAL A 67 -3.52 18.06 -7.99
C VAL A 67 -3.73 19.47 -7.42
N GLU A 68 -3.92 19.62 -6.12
CA GLU A 68 -4.05 20.92 -5.46
C GLU A 68 -2.77 21.75 -5.47
N LYS A 69 -1.60 21.13 -5.38
CA LYS A 69 -0.32 21.86 -5.48
C LYS A 69 0.07 22.22 -6.91
N ASN A 70 -0.79 21.93 -7.90
CA ASN A 70 -0.56 22.16 -9.33
C ASN A 70 0.74 21.53 -9.86
N ASN A 71 1.18 20.44 -9.23
CA ASN A 71 2.55 19.95 -9.39
C ASN A 71 2.62 18.64 -10.19
N GLN A 72 1.57 18.29 -10.94
CA GLN A 72 1.52 17.02 -11.66
C GLN A 72 0.87 17.12 -13.04
N ASP A 73 1.51 16.43 -13.97
CA ASP A 73 1.00 16.04 -15.28
C ASP A 73 -0.31 15.22 -15.12
N PRO A 74 -1.42 15.62 -15.80
CA PRO A 74 -2.67 14.89 -15.80
C PRO A 74 -2.50 13.39 -16.06
N LYS A 75 -1.60 12.99 -16.96
CA LYS A 75 -1.35 11.59 -17.28
C LYS A 75 -0.91 10.78 -16.05
N LYS A 76 -0.01 11.35 -15.24
CA LYS A 76 0.44 10.73 -13.98
C LYS A 76 -0.68 10.67 -12.94
N VAL A 77 -1.55 11.67 -12.91
CA VAL A 77 -2.71 11.69 -12.01
C VAL A 77 -3.65 10.54 -12.34
N TYR A 78 -4.09 10.39 -13.59
CA TYR A 78 -4.99 9.31 -13.98
C TYR A 78 -4.35 7.92 -13.91
N GLN A 79 -3.04 7.80 -14.16
CA GLN A 79 -2.30 6.57 -13.88
C GLN A 79 -2.36 6.20 -12.40
N GLY A 80 -2.14 7.17 -11.51
CA GLY A 80 -2.30 6.96 -10.07
C GLY A 80 -3.74 6.59 -9.67
N LEU A 81 -4.73 7.31 -10.22
CA LEU A 81 -6.15 7.09 -9.94
C LEU A 81 -6.59 5.67 -10.30
N THR A 82 -6.36 5.25 -11.54
CA THR A 82 -6.69 3.90 -12.01
C THR A 82 -5.96 2.80 -11.25
N THR A 83 -4.70 3.03 -10.85
CA THR A 83 -3.95 2.09 -10.01
C THR A 83 -4.61 1.89 -8.64
N LEU A 84 -5.07 2.99 -8.02
CA LEU A 84 -5.75 2.94 -6.72
C LEU A 84 -7.13 2.28 -6.82
N ILE A 85 -7.87 2.54 -7.90
CA ILE A 85 -9.15 1.86 -8.20
C ILE A 85 -8.92 0.35 -8.32
N LYS A 86 -7.97 -0.07 -9.15
CA LYS A 86 -7.62 -1.50 -9.34
C LYS A 86 -7.23 -2.17 -8.03
N MET A 87 -6.34 -1.56 -7.27
CA MET A 87 -5.89 -2.09 -5.98
C MET A 87 -7.07 -2.27 -5.02
N TYR A 88 -7.95 -1.27 -4.94
CA TYR A 88 -9.15 -1.36 -4.09
C TYR A 88 -10.08 -2.47 -4.57
N ALA A 89 -10.42 -2.50 -5.85
CA ALA A 89 -11.34 -3.49 -6.40
C ALA A 89 -10.80 -4.92 -6.27
N GLN A 90 -9.52 -5.15 -6.55
CA GLN A 90 -8.86 -6.44 -6.37
C GLN A 90 -8.91 -6.90 -4.91
N GLY A 91 -8.52 -6.03 -3.98
CA GLY A 91 -8.53 -6.39 -2.56
C GLY A 91 -9.93 -6.53 -1.96
N ARG A 92 -10.89 -5.71 -2.39
CA ARG A 92 -12.26 -5.71 -1.84
C ARG A 92 -13.13 -6.82 -2.41
N PHE A 93 -13.05 -7.08 -3.71
CA PHE A 93 -13.92 -8.03 -4.40
C PHE A 93 -13.20 -9.36 -4.73
N GLY A 94 -11.94 -9.51 -4.34
CA GLY A 94 -11.15 -10.72 -4.62
C GLY A 94 -10.91 -10.91 -6.12
N LEU A 95 -10.71 -9.81 -6.86
CA LEU A 95 -10.39 -9.90 -8.29
C LEU A 95 -8.92 -10.27 -8.47
N VAL A 96 -8.63 -11.03 -9.53
CA VAL A 96 -7.28 -11.50 -9.84
C VAL A 96 -6.38 -10.29 -10.15
N PRO A 97 -5.12 -10.28 -9.66
CA PRO A 97 -4.15 -9.26 -10.04
C PRO A 97 -3.85 -9.31 -11.55
N GLY A 98 -3.48 -8.17 -12.14
CA GLY A 98 -3.08 -8.09 -13.55
C GLY A 98 -4.23 -7.85 -14.55
N LEU A 99 -5.49 -7.76 -14.10
CA LEU A 99 -6.60 -7.42 -14.98
C LEU A 99 -6.39 -6.09 -15.70
N SER A 100 -6.72 -6.09 -16.99
CA SER A 100 -6.83 -4.88 -17.80
C SER A 100 -7.93 -3.96 -17.25
N ASP A 101 -7.91 -2.70 -17.68
CA ASP A 101 -8.94 -1.72 -17.30
C ASP A 101 -10.35 -2.21 -17.72
N TYR A 102 -10.46 -2.86 -18.89
CA TYR A 102 -11.71 -3.41 -19.41
C TYR A 102 -12.20 -4.61 -18.60
N GLU A 103 -11.35 -5.61 -18.37
CA GLU A 103 -11.73 -6.80 -17.61
C GLU A 103 -12.10 -6.46 -16.16
N LEU A 104 -11.44 -5.46 -15.56
CA LEU A 104 -11.82 -4.95 -14.24
C LEU A 104 -13.26 -4.45 -14.23
N MET A 105 -13.65 -3.65 -15.22
CA MET A 105 -15.00 -3.08 -15.29
C MET A 105 -16.05 -4.16 -15.54
N THR A 106 -15.78 -5.13 -16.40
CA THR A 106 -16.67 -6.29 -16.62
C THR A 106 -16.81 -7.15 -15.36
N ALA A 107 -15.74 -7.33 -14.60
CA ALA A 107 -15.80 -8.06 -13.33
C ALA A 107 -16.59 -7.29 -12.26
N LEU A 108 -16.45 -5.96 -12.21
CA LEU A 108 -17.21 -5.09 -11.30
C LEU A 108 -18.71 -5.12 -11.60
N SER A 109 -19.08 -5.07 -12.89
CA SER A 109 -20.49 -5.09 -13.31
C SER A 109 -21.21 -6.35 -12.86
N THR A 110 -20.52 -7.48 -12.91
CA THR A 110 -21.04 -8.77 -12.48
C THR A 110 -21.26 -8.84 -10.96
N LYS A 111 -20.51 -8.07 -10.17
CA LYS A 111 -20.52 -8.16 -8.70
C LYS A 111 -21.34 -7.09 -7.98
N GLN A 112 -21.44 -5.87 -8.51
CA GLN A 112 -21.96 -4.73 -7.75
C GLN A 112 -23.08 -3.92 -8.43
N GLY A 113 -23.56 -4.35 -9.61
CA GLY A 113 -24.51 -3.64 -10.48
C GLY A 113 -25.28 -2.48 -9.83
N GLY A 114 -24.95 -1.24 -10.21
CA GLY A 114 -25.52 -0.03 -9.62
C GLY A 114 -25.00 1.26 -10.26
N LYS A 115 -25.62 2.41 -9.91
CA LYS A 115 -25.28 3.74 -10.45
C LYS A 115 -23.83 4.16 -10.21
N ASP A 116 -23.24 3.68 -9.12
CA ASP A 116 -21.86 4.02 -8.77
C ASP A 116 -20.84 3.32 -9.70
N GLU A 117 -21.22 2.18 -10.30
CA GLU A 117 -20.39 1.48 -11.29
C GLU A 117 -20.26 2.29 -12.58
N GLU A 118 -21.36 2.92 -13.03
CA GLU A 118 -21.38 3.72 -14.25
C GLU A 118 -20.46 4.94 -14.13
N SER A 119 -20.44 5.57 -12.95
CA SER A 119 -19.51 6.67 -12.66
C SER A 119 -18.05 6.21 -12.71
N LEU A 120 -17.76 5.04 -12.13
CA LEU A 120 -16.43 4.42 -12.18
C LEU A 120 -16.02 4.05 -13.61
N ARG A 121 -16.94 3.50 -14.39
CA ARG A 121 -16.72 3.15 -15.80
C ARG A 121 -16.33 4.38 -16.60
N ARG A 122 -17.12 5.45 -16.46
CA ARG A 122 -16.85 6.73 -17.12
C ARG A 122 -15.47 7.27 -16.76
N ILE A 123 -15.09 7.23 -15.48
CA ILE A 123 -13.76 7.69 -15.03
C ILE A 123 -12.64 6.83 -15.62
N MET A 124 -12.81 5.51 -15.66
CA MET A 124 -11.82 4.59 -16.23
C MET A 124 -11.65 4.78 -17.75
N GLU A 125 -12.75 4.98 -18.47
CA GLU A 125 -12.74 5.28 -19.91
C GLU A 125 -12.06 6.63 -20.19
N GLN A 126 -12.41 7.68 -19.44
CA GLN A 126 -11.75 8.99 -19.54
C GLN A 126 -10.26 8.90 -19.22
N ALA A 127 -9.89 8.11 -18.20
CA ALA A 127 -8.50 7.88 -17.86
C ALA A 127 -7.72 7.25 -19.01
N GLN A 128 -8.30 6.34 -19.79
CA GLN A 128 -7.66 5.80 -20.99
C GLN A 128 -7.43 6.88 -22.05
N VAL A 129 -8.45 7.69 -22.33
CA VAL A 129 -8.33 8.81 -23.29
C VAL A 129 -7.22 9.78 -22.87
N ILE A 130 -7.08 10.06 -21.58
CA ILE A 130 -6.06 11.00 -21.08
C ILE A 130 -4.66 10.37 -21.01
N LYS A 131 -4.56 9.07 -20.73
CA LYS A 131 -3.27 8.37 -20.71
C LYS A 131 -2.67 8.20 -22.11
N PHE A 132 -3.52 7.90 -23.09
CA PHE A 132 -3.11 7.49 -24.44
C PHE A 132 -3.36 8.56 -25.51
N GLY A 133 -4.27 9.51 -25.26
CA GLY A 133 -4.53 10.65 -26.13
C GLY A 133 -3.72 11.90 -25.76
N LEU A 134 -3.76 12.91 -26.64
CA LEU A 134 -3.25 14.27 -26.39
C LEU A 134 -4.27 15.13 -25.61
N ALA A 135 -5.18 14.52 -24.87
CA ALA A 135 -6.21 15.22 -24.12
C ALA A 135 -5.65 15.77 -22.80
N ALA A 136 -5.83 17.07 -22.56
CA ALA A 136 -5.55 17.68 -21.27
C ALA A 136 -6.84 17.72 -20.44
N ALA A 137 -6.83 17.07 -19.28
CA ALA A 137 -7.91 17.19 -18.32
C ALA A 137 -7.79 18.49 -17.53
N GLN A 138 -8.92 19.17 -17.33
CA GLN A 138 -8.96 20.33 -16.44
C GLN A 138 -8.75 19.88 -14.99
N ARG A 139 -8.14 20.76 -14.20
CA ARG A 139 -7.85 20.49 -12.78
C ARG A 139 -9.10 20.23 -11.95
N THR A 140 -10.19 20.92 -12.28
CA THR A 140 -11.50 20.73 -11.63
C THR A 140 -12.02 19.32 -11.86
N GLN A 141 -12.01 18.86 -13.11
CA GLN A 141 -12.41 17.50 -13.48
C GLN A 141 -11.57 16.44 -12.75
N MET A 142 -10.24 16.60 -12.71
CA MET A 142 -9.38 15.66 -11.97
C MET A 142 -9.73 15.56 -10.48
N LYS A 143 -10.11 16.68 -9.84
CA LYS A 143 -10.53 16.68 -8.44
C LYS A 143 -11.88 15.99 -8.27
N GLU A 144 -12.84 16.29 -9.15
CA GLU A 144 -14.16 15.68 -9.14
C GLU A 144 -14.10 14.16 -9.34
N ASP A 145 -13.25 13.69 -10.25
CA ASP A 145 -13.05 12.25 -10.47
C ASP A 145 -12.42 11.57 -9.25
N ILE A 146 -11.43 12.21 -8.62
CA ILE A 146 -10.83 11.70 -7.38
C ILE A 146 -11.88 11.65 -6.25
N ASP A 147 -12.69 12.69 -6.12
CA ASP A 147 -13.72 12.78 -5.08
C ASP A 147 -14.85 11.76 -5.31
N THR A 148 -15.23 11.53 -6.57
CA THR A 148 -16.15 10.46 -6.97
C THR A 148 -15.63 9.09 -6.54
N VAL A 149 -14.35 8.79 -6.77
CA VAL A 149 -13.75 7.52 -6.36
C VAL A 149 -13.65 7.39 -4.84
N ILE A 150 -13.31 8.48 -4.13
CA ILE A 150 -13.32 8.49 -2.65
C ILE A 150 -14.73 8.18 -2.12
N ASN A 151 -15.76 8.79 -2.71
CA ASN A 151 -17.15 8.57 -2.32
C ASN A 151 -17.58 7.12 -2.58
N PHE A 152 -17.26 6.57 -3.76
CA PHE A 152 -17.51 5.17 -4.09
C PHE A 152 -16.94 4.20 -3.05
N ILE A 153 -15.65 4.35 -2.71
CA ILE A 153 -14.97 3.50 -1.72
C ILE A 153 -15.61 3.63 -0.35
N THR A 154 -16.07 4.83 0.00
CA THR A 154 -16.69 5.11 1.31
C THR A 154 -18.10 4.56 1.41
N MET A 155 -18.89 4.62 0.34
CA MET A 155 -20.27 4.12 0.32
C MET A 155 -20.34 2.60 0.25
N THR A 156 -19.49 1.97 -0.58
CA THR A 156 -19.43 0.51 -0.76
C THR A 156 -19.24 -0.25 0.58
N GLU A 157 -18.51 0.32 1.53
CA GLU A 157 -18.32 -0.31 2.84
C GLU A 157 -19.55 -0.19 3.75
N LYS A 158 -20.23 0.96 3.74
CA LYS A 158 -21.44 1.17 4.55
C LYS A 158 -22.53 0.15 4.19
N GLU A 159 -22.70 -0.13 2.91
CA GLU A 159 -23.66 -1.14 2.44
C GLU A 159 -23.28 -2.55 2.92
N THR A 160 -21.98 -2.87 2.93
CA THR A 160 -21.49 -4.16 3.40
C THR A 160 -21.74 -4.35 4.89
N GLN A 161 -21.45 -3.33 5.70
CA GLN A 161 -21.71 -3.36 7.15
C GLN A 161 -23.21 -3.51 7.43
N LYS A 162 -24.06 -2.79 6.69
CA LYS A 162 -25.51 -2.88 6.82
C LYS A 162 -26.04 -4.29 6.50
N ARG A 163 -25.53 -4.94 5.45
CA ARG A 163 -25.91 -6.33 5.11
C ARG A 163 -25.47 -7.32 6.19
N SER A 164 -24.23 -7.19 6.68
CA SER A 164 -23.71 -8.04 7.76
C SER A 164 -24.49 -7.88 9.07
N SER A 165 -25.02 -6.69 9.38
CA SER A 165 -25.85 -6.48 10.58
C SER A 165 -27.28 -7.02 10.49
N LEU A 166 -27.74 -7.37 9.28
CA LEU A 166 -29.08 -7.93 9.04
C LEU A 166 -29.09 -9.47 9.04
N GLU A 167 -27.92 -10.10 8.98
CA GLU A 167 -27.74 -11.57 8.99
C GLU A 167 -27.47 -12.12 10.40
N ILE A 168 -27.57 -11.28 11.44
CA ILE A 168 -27.47 -11.63 12.87
C ILE A 168 -28.86 -11.50 13.49
#